data_AF-A0A257RG76-F1
#
_entry.id   AF-A0A257RG76-F1
#
_cell.length_a   1.000
_cell.length_b   1.000
_cell.length_c   1.000
_cell.angle_alpha   90.00
_cell.angle_beta   90.00
_cell.angle_gamma   90.00
#
_symmetry.space_group_name_H-M   'P 1'
#
loop_
_entity.id
_entity.type
_entity.pdbx_description
1 polymer ?
#
loop_
_entity_poly.entity_id
_entity_poly.type
_entity_poly.pdbx_seq_one_letter_code
_entity_poly.pdbx_strand_id
1 'polypeptide(L)'
;MRSLRLGGTFGVLVATVAIQAFAQAGALNRHVGAPVGRAGVASGPTTRAPRSRREAHLAPSYHPLGAISSSRSSDGSYYLAGWDAGTLPPGTGAGFSWYSLAWPITPTPIAGFQLGLSGTWITPSDPSTPMSTIEHLCDTSTNQGITQTVQDPSSGRFGLQLFQTIEGGLGWWANERFKTATPKYIVNVTSNCYDSQVGTPGWGTFAASPLARDQTGFAQLSNRILMPPDGMTLDPASTPGDIGTNWAALNFPVTGPPNAVATGDNDWTIFLNAANFHGPLGYVVPQFWSEASQANPYQHGLTLDTRPGMAYSLAQEWNSIPYFETTDASGSVFSKIPALQFPVDASGQTVIAQDFSTYGPGALASPLSSALASGGPLPTALDPATVTPLALSPSDAPIYQDGAAVPELNRDLTLSATPSGNGLALDWGTARASSTVSLPQLFERQGSTLTSTLSSPAPASLSAAAFPAASSSAFVYRSPRWWDASPAASPTLTARLSDGSEVTYRWYKFVDQPALQQFDWTSAQKAAMQAIVVTLQRQWDASALMAPPTSGSLAAFDHGLLVTPPKGLAYGYVPIVTGQRAAPAGASRPLHTLVCVRGAHRRRVSGRPPRCPSGWRAA
;
A
#
# COMPACT_ATOMS: atom_id res chain seq x y z
N MET A 1 -8.03 45.37 20.15
CA MET A 1 -7.31 44.11 20.41
C MET A 1 -7.17 43.37 19.10
N ARG A 2 -5.96 43.33 18.53
CA ARG A 2 -5.68 42.72 17.22
C ARG A 2 -5.53 41.21 17.39
N SER A 3 -6.33 40.45 16.66
CA SER A 3 -6.20 39.00 16.46
C SER A 3 -5.08 38.74 15.44
N LEU A 4 -4.03 38.03 15.85
CA LEU A 4 -3.00 37.53 14.94
C LEU A 4 -3.47 36.19 14.37
N ARG A 5 -3.71 36.16 13.05
CA ARG A 5 -3.82 34.93 12.26
C ARG A 5 -2.42 34.31 12.11
N LEU A 6 -2.18 33.19 12.77
CA LEU A 6 -1.02 32.30 12.58
C LEU A 6 -1.55 30.93 12.16
N GLY A 7 -1.88 30.77 10.87
CA GLY A 7 -2.51 29.54 10.35
C GLY A 7 -1.85 28.94 9.11
N GLY A 8 -0.74 29.50 8.61
CA GLY A 8 -0.13 29.06 7.35
C GLY A 8 1.17 28.25 7.50
N THR A 9 1.90 28.43 8.59
CA THR A 9 3.32 27.98 8.68
C THR A 9 3.50 26.65 9.41
N PHE A 10 2.49 26.18 10.17
CA PHE A 10 2.59 24.95 10.96
C PHE A 10 2.40 23.68 10.11
N GLY A 11 1.51 23.70 9.11
CA GLY A 11 1.27 22.55 8.23
C GLY A 11 2.46 22.21 7.32
N VAL A 12 3.22 23.20 6.87
CA VAL A 12 4.39 23.01 5.99
C VAL A 12 5.60 22.44 6.75
N LEU A 13 5.78 22.81 8.02
CA LEU A 13 6.88 22.30 8.86
C LEU A 13 6.64 20.84 9.26
N VAL A 14 5.39 20.48 9.60
CA VAL A 14 5.00 19.09 9.89
C VAL A 14 5.14 18.20 8.65
N ALA A 15 4.78 18.69 7.46
CA ALA A 15 4.99 17.96 6.21
C ALA A 15 6.48 17.73 5.91
N THR A 16 7.34 18.74 6.11
CA THR A 16 8.78 18.64 5.80
C THR A 16 9.52 17.66 6.73
N VAL A 17 9.15 17.64 8.02
CA VAL A 17 9.73 16.70 9.01
C VAL A 17 9.19 15.28 8.81
N ALA A 18 7.89 15.13 8.53
CA ALA A 18 7.31 13.82 8.21
C ALA A 18 8.00 13.19 6.99
N ILE A 19 8.17 13.97 5.92
CA ILE A 19 8.85 13.55 4.69
C ILE A 19 10.30 13.09 4.95
N GLN A 20 11.06 13.79 5.80
CA GLN A 20 12.45 13.42 6.11
C GLN A 20 12.56 12.15 6.96
N ALA A 21 11.65 11.95 7.90
CA ALA A 21 11.68 10.79 8.78
C ALA A 21 11.16 9.51 8.11
N PHE A 22 10.14 9.60 7.25
CA PHE A 22 9.69 8.46 6.43
C PHE A 22 10.76 8.05 5.39
N ALA A 23 11.46 9.03 4.79
CA ALA A 23 12.61 8.76 3.93
C ALA A 23 13.78 8.08 4.69
N GLN A 24 14.04 8.45 5.94
CA GLN A 24 15.09 7.82 6.76
C GLN A 24 14.73 6.40 7.22
N ALA A 25 13.46 6.13 7.56
CA ALA A 25 12.99 4.80 7.90
C ALA A 25 13.08 3.82 6.70
N GLY A 26 12.82 4.30 5.48
CA GLY A 26 13.02 3.53 4.24
C GLY A 26 14.49 3.30 3.85
N ALA A 27 15.41 4.17 4.27
CA ALA A 27 16.83 4.09 3.94
C ALA A 27 17.63 3.11 4.83
N LEU A 28 17.18 2.86 6.08
CA LEU A 28 17.97 2.14 7.09
C LEU A 28 17.99 0.60 6.98
N ASN A 29 17.21 0.01 6.07
CA ASN A 29 17.28 -1.44 5.78
C ASN A 29 18.45 -1.85 4.85
N ARG A 30 19.44 -0.97 4.62
CA ARG A 30 20.39 -1.06 3.48
C ARG A 30 21.85 -1.42 3.78
N HIS A 31 22.22 -1.88 4.98
CA HIS A 31 23.64 -2.16 5.26
C HIS A 31 23.93 -3.54 5.84
N VAL A 32 24.15 -4.53 4.94
CA VAL A 32 25.10 -5.62 5.18
C VAL A 32 25.87 -5.91 3.88
N GLY A 33 27.12 -5.46 3.80
CA GLY A 33 28.04 -5.77 2.70
C GLY A 33 29.48 -5.47 3.11
N ALA A 34 30.25 -6.51 3.44
CA ALA A 34 31.64 -6.43 3.90
C ALA A 34 32.62 -6.06 2.76
N PRO A 35 33.75 -5.37 3.05
CA PRO A 35 34.75 -5.04 2.03
C PRO A 35 35.82 -6.14 1.91
N VAL A 36 36.09 -6.60 0.69
CA VAL A 36 37.30 -7.39 0.36
C VAL A 36 38.28 -6.47 -0.35
N GLY A 37 39.40 -6.18 0.31
CA GLY A 37 40.50 -5.41 -0.26
C GLY A 37 41.31 -6.19 -1.29
N ARG A 38 41.92 -5.48 -2.24
CA ARG A 38 43.06 -5.99 -3.01
C ARG A 38 44.07 -4.88 -3.31
N ALA A 39 45.31 -5.18 -2.96
CA ALA A 39 46.51 -4.40 -3.18
C ALA A 39 46.89 -4.30 -4.66
N GLY A 40 47.56 -3.20 -5.01
CA GLY A 40 47.95 -2.88 -6.38
C GLY A 40 49.22 -3.57 -6.88
N VAL A 41 49.49 -3.36 -8.17
CA VAL A 41 50.81 -3.43 -8.80
C VAL A 41 50.84 -2.42 -9.95
N ALA A 42 51.91 -1.63 -10.00
CA ALA A 42 52.20 -0.64 -11.03
C ALA A 42 52.98 -1.25 -12.22
N SER A 43 52.77 -0.72 -13.43
CA SER A 43 53.73 -0.85 -14.53
C SER A 43 53.53 0.22 -15.62
N GLY A 44 54.54 1.11 -15.76
CA GLY A 44 55.21 1.53 -17.02
C GLY A 44 54.44 2.34 -18.09
N PRO A 45 54.99 3.47 -18.58
CA PRO A 45 54.38 4.26 -19.65
C PRO A 45 54.80 3.76 -21.03
N THR A 46 53.83 3.47 -21.91
CA THR A 46 54.08 3.30 -23.34
C THR A 46 53.33 4.35 -24.14
N THR A 47 54.10 5.19 -24.82
CA THR A 47 53.69 6.21 -25.77
C THR A 47 53.05 5.58 -27.01
N ARG A 48 51.85 6.04 -27.40
CA ARG A 48 51.25 5.74 -28.71
C ARG A 48 50.56 6.98 -29.29
N ALA A 49 50.87 7.22 -30.56
CA ALA A 49 50.44 8.32 -31.42
C ALA A 49 48.91 8.46 -31.56
N PRO A 50 48.38 9.63 -31.95
CA PRO A 50 46.97 9.96 -31.82
C PRO A 50 46.13 9.19 -32.84
N ARG A 51 45.27 8.29 -32.35
CA ARG A 51 44.15 7.76 -33.13
C ARG A 51 43.04 8.81 -33.15
N SER A 52 42.52 9.08 -34.35
CA SER A 52 41.29 9.83 -34.60
C SER A 52 40.24 9.55 -33.52
N ARG A 53 39.69 10.61 -32.89
CA ARG A 53 38.54 10.54 -32.00
C ARG A 53 37.38 9.87 -32.74
N ARG A 54 37.22 8.55 -32.58
CA ARG A 54 35.89 7.96 -32.59
C ARG A 54 35.22 8.51 -31.34
N GLU A 55 34.04 9.10 -31.50
CA GLU A 55 33.18 9.48 -30.38
C GLU A 55 33.10 8.28 -29.44
N ALA A 56 33.77 8.36 -28.29
CA ALA A 56 33.49 7.47 -27.19
C ALA A 56 32.13 7.92 -26.66
N HIS A 57 31.05 7.42 -27.27
CA HIS A 57 29.72 7.57 -26.68
C HIS A 57 29.80 6.90 -25.31
N LEU A 58 29.86 7.70 -24.26
CA LEU A 58 29.77 7.19 -22.89
C LEU A 58 28.41 6.49 -22.79
N ALA A 59 28.45 5.22 -22.38
CA ALA A 59 27.23 4.48 -22.11
C ALA A 59 26.53 5.15 -20.92
N PRO A 60 25.21 5.37 -20.98
CA PRO A 60 24.48 5.95 -19.86
C PRO A 60 24.62 5.09 -18.59
N SER A 61 24.86 5.76 -17.47
CA SER A 61 24.89 5.15 -16.13
C SER A 61 23.46 4.89 -15.66
N TYR A 62 23.18 3.69 -15.15
CA TYR A 62 21.87 3.33 -14.58
C TYR A 62 21.86 3.50 -13.07
N HIS A 63 20.86 4.21 -12.56
CA HIS A 63 20.67 4.51 -11.15
C HIS A 63 19.38 3.87 -10.64
N PRO A 64 19.45 2.72 -9.93
CA PRO A 64 18.27 1.96 -9.52
C PRO A 64 17.55 2.55 -8.29
N LEU A 65 18.21 3.44 -7.54
CA LEU A 65 17.75 3.87 -6.22
C LEU A 65 16.79 5.07 -6.23
N GLY A 66 16.50 5.64 -7.40
CA GLY A 66 15.52 6.73 -7.53
C GLY A 66 16.12 8.05 -8.02
N ALA A 67 15.38 8.74 -8.89
CA ALA A 67 15.66 10.10 -9.34
C ALA A 67 14.83 11.14 -8.56
N ILE A 68 13.57 10.86 -8.23
CA ILE A 68 12.58 11.89 -7.88
C ILE A 68 12.45 12.02 -6.37
N SER A 69 12.74 13.21 -5.84
CA SER A 69 12.75 13.53 -4.41
C SER A 69 12.03 14.86 -4.14
N SER A 70 11.47 15.00 -2.95
CA SER A 70 10.88 16.26 -2.43
C SER A 70 11.92 17.24 -1.86
N SER A 71 13.20 16.86 -1.86
CA SER A 71 14.29 17.69 -1.36
C SER A 71 15.53 17.63 -2.25
N ARG A 72 16.47 18.55 -2.03
CA ARG A 72 17.72 18.62 -2.80
C ARG A 72 18.72 17.50 -2.47
N SER A 73 18.42 16.59 -1.55
CA SER A 73 19.27 15.42 -1.31
C SER A 73 19.18 14.42 -2.48
N SER A 74 20.24 13.64 -2.63
CA SER A 74 20.28 12.46 -3.52
C SER A 74 19.39 11.31 -3.06
N ASP A 75 18.90 11.38 -1.81
CA ASP A 75 18.09 10.36 -1.15
C ASP A 75 16.77 10.97 -0.65
N GLY A 76 15.62 10.41 -1.04
CA GLY A 76 14.32 10.80 -0.50
C GLY A 76 13.13 10.40 -1.36
N SER A 77 11.99 10.10 -0.72
CA SER A 77 10.71 9.91 -1.39
C SER A 77 10.12 11.26 -1.82
N TYR A 78 9.44 11.27 -2.96
CA TYR A 78 8.51 12.34 -3.32
C TYR A 78 7.07 11.93 -2.97
N TYR A 79 6.28 12.85 -2.42
CA TYR A 79 4.90 12.58 -2.05
C TYR A 79 3.95 13.44 -2.87
N LEU A 80 3.05 12.79 -3.62
CA LEU A 80 1.85 13.44 -4.14
C LEU A 80 0.75 13.28 -3.09
N ALA A 81 0.54 14.33 -2.29
CA ALA A 81 -0.31 14.26 -1.12
C ALA A 81 -1.34 15.39 -1.07
N GLY A 82 -2.54 15.04 -0.61
CA GLY A 82 -3.51 15.98 -0.07
C GLY A 82 -3.59 15.79 1.42
N TRP A 83 -3.50 16.88 2.17
CA TRP A 83 -3.60 16.86 3.62
C TRP A 83 -4.96 17.37 4.05
N ASP A 84 -5.53 16.76 5.07
CA ASP A 84 -6.66 17.38 5.77
C ASP A 84 -6.20 18.72 6.38
N ALA A 85 -7.08 19.72 6.37
CA ALA A 85 -6.81 21.10 6.79
C ALA A 85 -6.51 21.26 8.30
N GLY A 86 -6.50 20.15 9.05
CA GLY A 86 -6.11 20.09 10.45
C GLY A 86 -7.28 19.71 11.35
N THR A 87 -7.02 18.72 12.20
CA THR A 87 -7.92 18.07 13.19
C THR A 87 -9.18 17.44 12.59
N LEU A 88 -9.23 16.11 12.65
CA LEU A 88 -10.44 15.34 12.36
C LEU A 88 -11.63 15.90 13.16
N PRO A 89 -12.85 15.91 12.57
CA PRO A 89 -14.06 16.24 13.29
C PRO A 89 -14.16 15.42 14.59
N PRO A 90 -14.44 16.06 15.75
CA PRO A 90 -14.48 15.36 17.03
C PRO A 90 -15.38 14.11 17.00
N GLY A 91 -14.89 13.00 17.55
CA GLY A 91 -15.65 11.76 17.64
C GLY A 91 -15.69 10.92 16.35
N THR A 92 -14.96 11.28 15.30
CA THR A 92 -14.94 10.54 14.03
C THR A 92 -13.75 9.58 13.84
N GLY A 93 -12.88 9.42 14.84
CA GLY A 93 -11.69 8.55 14.70
C GLY A 93 -11.95 7.04 14.78
N ALA A 94 -13.18 6.56 14.56
CA ALA A 94 -13.50 5.13 14.66
C ALA A 94 -13.45 4.42 13.30
N GLY A 95 -13.34 5.14 12.19
CA GLY A 95 -13.09 4.53 10.90
C GLY A 95 -12.87 5.53 9.77
N PHE A 96 -12.27 5.04 8.70
CA PHE A 96 -11.78 5.81 7.56
C PHE A 96 -12.03 5.03 6.27
N SER A 97 -12.56 5.70 5.25
CA SER A 97 -12.82 5.09 3.95
C SER A 97 -12.42 5.98 2.78
N TRP A 98 -11.92 5.39 1.70
CA TRP A 98 -11.56 6.08 0.47
C TRP A 98 -11.49 5.12 -0.72
N TYR A 99 -11.37 5.68 -1.92
CA TYR A 99 -11.02 4.95 -3.14
C TYR A 99 -9.67 5.41 -3.67
N SER A 100 -8.90 4.45 -4.20
CA SER A 100 -7.60 4.69 -4.83
C SER A 100 -7.58 4.09 -6.23
N LEU A 101 -7.14 4.89 -7.19
CA LEU A 101 -7.06 4.46 -8.59
C LEU A 101 -5.92 3.46 -8.77
N ALA A 102 -6.22 2.32 -9.40
CA ALA A 102 -5.23 1.33 -9.82
C ALA A 102 -5.02 1.40 -11.34
N TRP A 103 -3.77 1.57 -11.79
CA TRP A 103 -3.41 1.51 -13.20
C TRP A 103 -1.93 1.15 -13.36
N PRO A 104 -1.52 0.60 -14.52
CA PRO A 104 -0.11 0.43 -14.83
C PRO A 104 0.53 1.79 -15.15
N ILE A 105 1.29 2.35 -14.21
CA ILE A 105 1.99 3.63 -14.43
C ILE A 105 3.13 3.50 -15.44
N THR A 106 3.66 2.29 -15.60
CA THR A 106 4.63 1.94 -16.65
C THR A 106 4.07 0.79 -17.51
N PRO A 107 4.36 0.74 -18.82
CA PRO A 107 3.85 -0.31 -19.69
C PRO A 107 4.35 -1.73 -19.33
N THR A 108 5.50 -1.82 -18.68
CA THR A 108 6.15 -3.08 -18.30
C THR A 108 6.80 -2.93 -16.93
N PRO A 109 6.88 -4.00 -16.11
CA PRO A 109 7.56 -3.94 -14.82
C PRO A 109 9.03 -3.57 -14.97
N ILE A 110 9.50 -2.60 -14.18
CA ILE A 110 10.89 -2.12 -14.19
C ILE A 110 11.61 -2.56 -12.93
N ALA A 111 12.86 -3.00 -13.07
CA ALA A 111 13.70 -3.33 -11.91
C ALA A 111 13.99 -2.08 -11.05
N GLY A 112 13.93 -2.23 -9.72
CA GLY A 112 14.16 -1.13 -8.79
C GLY A 112 13.02 -0.10 -8.71
N PHE A 113 11.91 -0.31 -9.43
CA PHE A 113 10.75 0.57 -9.36
C PHE A 113 9.98 0.35 -8.06
N GLN A 114 9.84 1.41 -7.26
CA GLN A 114 9.02 1.45 -6.06
C GLN A 114 8.16 2.70 -6.03
N LEU A 115 6.84 2.50 -5.93
CA LEU A 115 5.86 3.56 -5.78
C LEU A 115 4.63 3.03 -5.03
N GLY A 116 4.24 3.68 -3.94
CA GLY A 116 2.94 3.51 -3.31
C GLY A 116 1.92 4.46 -3.93
N LEU A 117 0.78 3.94 -4.36
CA LEU A 117 -0.36 4.75 -4.80
C LEU A 117 -1.15 5.25 -3.58
N SER A 118 -2.26 5.94 -3.84
CA SER A 118 -2.96 6.70 -2.81
C SER A 118 -3.36 5.81 -1.63
N GLY A 119 -2.79 6.08 -0.47
CA GLY A 119 -3.08 5.44 0.80
C GLY A 119 -3.01 6.44 1.94
N THR A 120 -3.09 5.97 3.18
CA THR A 120 -2.99 6.81 4.37
C THR A 120 -2.24 6.10 5.49
N TRP A 121 -1.89 6.88 6.52
CA TRP A 121 -1.40 6.39 7.81
C TRP A 121 -2.48 6.64 8.84
N ILE A 122 -3.06 5.59 9.40
CA ILE A 122 -3.94 5.69 10.57
C ILE A 122 -3.08 5.46 11.81
N THR A 123 -3.00 6.48 12.66
CA THR A 123 -2.17 6.46 13.88
C THR A 123 -3.04 6.73 15.11
N PRO A 124 -2.59 6.39 16.33
CA PRO A 124 -3.34 6.75 17.54
C PRO A 124 -3.55 8.25 17.68
N SER A 125 -4.79 8.65 17.99
CA SER A 125 -5.15 10.02 18.31
C SER A 125 -5.03 10.27 19.81
N ASP A 126 -4.01 11.04 20.21
CA ASP A 126 -3.99 11.67 21.53
C ASP A 126 -3.32 13.05 21.49
N PRO A 127 -4.09 14.09 21.14
CA PRO A 127 -3.54 15.42 21.07
C PRO A 127 -3.16 16.00 22.45
N SER A 128 -3.43 15.31 23.55
CA SER A 128 -3.10 15.77 24.92
C SER A 128 -1.81 15.20 25.49
N THR A 129 -1.22 14.17 24.86
CA THR A 129 0.03 13.53 25.32
C THR A 129 1.17 14.56 25.47
N PRO A 130 1.80 14.67 26.66
CA PRO A 130 2.92 15.58 26.89
C PRO A 130 4.13 15.26 26.01
N MET A 131 4.89 16.28 25.63
CA MET A 131 6.15 16.10 24.87
C MET A 131 7.13 15.15 25.57
N SER A 132 7.23 15.25 26.90
CA SER A 132 8.05 14.35 27.74
C SER A 132 7.58 12.89 27.74
N THR A 133 6.40 12.58 27.21
CA THR A 133 5.97 11.21 26.96
C THR A 133 6.27 10.82 25.51
N ILE A 134 5.99 11.75 24.57
CA ILE A 134 6.20 11.53 23.13
C ILE A 134 7.65 11.17 22.82
N GLU A 135 8.61 11.91 23.37
CA GLU A 135 10.05 11.70 23.16
C GLU A 135 10.53 10.31 23.57
N HIS A 136 9.80 9.63 24.45
CA HIS A 136 10.14 8.30 24.99
C HIS A 136 9.28 7.16 24.42
N LEU A 137 8.40 7.43 23.44
CA LEU A 137 7.54 6.39 22.85
C LEU A 137 8.34 5.28 22.15
N CYS A 138 9.56 5.55 21.70
CA CYS A 138 10.39 4.58 20.97
C CYS A 138 11.63 4.10 21.76
N ASP A 139 11.73 4.36 23.06
CA ASP A 139 12.93 4.04 23.86
C ASP A 139 13.32 2.55 23.87
N THR A 140 12.35 1.66 23.64
CA THR A 140 12.58 0.20 23.57
C THR A 140 12.68 -0.32 22.14
N SER A 141 12.61 0.55 21.15
CA SER A 141 12.64 0.16 19.76
C SER A 141 14.04 -0.26 19.33
N THR A 142 14.12 -1.25 18.44
CA THR A 142 15.36 -1.62 17.75
C THR A 142 15.67 -0.68 16.58
N ASN A 143 14.69 0.10 16.10
CA ASN A 143 14.85 1.05 15.01
C ASN A 143 15.47 2.37 15.49
N GLN A 144 16.80 2.46 15.41
CA GLN A 144 17.57 3.62 15.89
C GLN A 144 17.23 4.92 15.13
N GLY A 145 16.93 4.86 13.83
CA GLY A 145 16.58 6.07 13.07
C GLY A 145 15.24 6.66 13.49
N ILE A 146 14.25 5.79 13.73
CA ILE A 146 12.95 6.24 14.26
C ILE A 146 13.11 6.73 15.69
N THR A 147 13.86 6.01 16.53
CA THR A 147 14.14 6.42 17.92
C THR A 147 14.74 7.83 17.99
N GLN A 148 15.78 8.09 17.18
CA GLN A 148 16.41 9.41 17.10
C GLN A 148 15.44 10.50 16.62
N THR A 149 14.60 10.18 15.62
CA THR A 149 13.58 11.10 15.13
C THR A 149 12.59 11.48 16.23
N VAL A 150 12.10 10.50 16.99
CA VAL A 150 11.12 10.69 18.06
C VAL A 150 11.70 11.48 19.23
N GLN A 151 12.98 11.24 19.56
CA GLN A 151 13.69 11.93 20.64
C GLN A 151 14.14 13.36 20.27
N ASP A 152 14.16 13.73 18.98
CA ASP A 152 14.50 15.09 18.56
C ASP A 152 13.33 16.05 18.88
N PRO A 153 13.53 17.04 19.78
CA PRO A 153 12.48 17.99 20.12
C PRO A 153 12.00 18.82 18.91
N SER A 154 12.84 18.96 17.87
CA SER A 154 12.49 19.67 16.64
C SER A 154 11.46 18.91 15.79
N SER A 155 11.33 17.59 16.01
CA SER A 155 10.30 16.76 15.38
C SER A 155 8.90 17.03 15.93
N GLY A 156 8.79 17.76 17.05
CA GLY A 156 7.53 18.05 17.70
C GLY A 156 6.76 16.77 18.00
N ARG A 157 5.48 16.72 17.61
CA ARG A 157 4.58 15.59 17.95
C ARG A 157 4.63 14.43 16.96
N PHE A 158 5.62 14.41 16.07
CA PHE A 158 5.74 13.40 15.03
C PHE A 158 5.94 11.98 15.60
N GLY A 159 6.47 11.84 16.81
CA GLY A 159 6.55 10.53 17.48
C GLY A 159 5.21 9.80 17.64
N LEU A 160 4.09 10.54 17.79
CA LEU A 160 2.75 9.94 17.81
C LEU A 160 2.34 9.31 16.47
N GLN A 161 2.99 9.70 15.37
CA GLN A 161 2.71 9.20 14.02
C GLN A 161 3.58 8.00 13.63
N LEU A 162 4.62 7.68 14.41
CA LEU A 162 5.58 6.64 14.05
C LEU A 162 5.50 5.38 14.91
N PHE A 163 5.01 5.48 16.15
CA PHE A 163 5.13 4.35 17.07
C PHE A 163 4.14 3.21 16.77
N GLN A 164 2.97 3.53 16.21
CA GLN A 164 1.99 2.57 15.69
C GLN A 164 1.27 3.14 14.48
N THR A 165 1.15 2.33 13.43
CA THR A 165 0.48 2.74 12.19
C THR A 165 -0.32 1.59 11.57
N ILE A 166 -1.44 1.94 10.94
CA ILE A 166 -2.09 1.13 9.91
C ILE A 166 -1.90 1.85 8.57
N GLU A 167 -1.39 1.12 7.61
CA GLU A 167 -0.94 1.60 6.30
C GLU A 167 -1.14 0.52 5.22
N GLY A 168 -0.47 0.71 4.09
CA GLY A 168 -0.55 -0.13 2.92
C GLY A 168 -1.45 0.50 1.87
N GLY A 169 -2.00 -0.34 1.00
CA GLY A 169 -2.75 0.06 -0.16
C GLY A 169 -2.12 -0.46 -1.45
N LEU A 170 -2.45 0.20 -2.55
CA LEU A 170 -1.96 -0.15 -3.88
C LEU A 170 -0.53 0.35 -4.08
N GLY A 171 0.32 -0.44 -4.73
CA GLY A 171 1.65 0.03 -5.11
C GLY A 171 2.51 -1.04 -5.79
N TRP A 172 3.75 -0.65 -6.05
CA TRP A 172 4.87 -1.53 -6.40
C TRP A 172 5.87 -1.41 -5.25
N TRP A 173 5.94 -2.42 -4.41
CA TRP A 173 6.68 -2.35 -3.15
C TRP A 173 8.10 -2.94 -3.28
N ALA A 174 9.05 -2.42 -2.49
CA ALA A 174 10.48 -2.73 -2.63
C ALA A 174 10.78 -4.24 -2.69
N ASN A 175 10.14 -5.00 -1.81
CA ASN A 175 10.47 -6.40 -1.56
C ASN A 175 9.56 -7.41 -2.27
N GLU A 176 8.71 -6.95 -3.20
CA GLU A 176 7.98 -7.86 -4.09
C GLU A 176 8.97 -8.69 -4.92
N ARG A 177 8.76 -9.99 -4.92
CA ARG A 177 9.50 -11.00 -5.66
C ARG A 177 8.83 -11.28 -7.00
N PHE A 178 7.51 -11.17 -7.11
CA PHE A 178 6.76 -11.44 -8.33
C PHE A 178 6.20 -10.12 -8.89
N LYS A 179 7.03 -9.38 -9.62
CA LYS A 179 6.72 -8.04 -10.12
C LYS A 179 5.67 -8.04 -11.23
N THR A 180 4.78 -7.04 -11.21
CA THR A 180 3.70 -6.84 -12.19
C THR A 180 3.68 -5.43 -12.75
N ALA A 181 3.07 -5.24 -13.92
CA ALA A 181 2.88 -3.92 -14.51
C ALA A 181 1.77 -3.15 -13.76
N THR A 182 0.72 -3.85 -13.33
CA THR A 182 -0.35 -3.34 -12.46
C THR A 182 0.10 -3.35 -11.00
N PRO A 183 -0.29 -2.38 -10.15
CA PRO A 183 0.05 -2.39 -8.73
C PRO A 183 -0.58 -3.60 -8.02
N LYS A 184 0.01 -3.97 -6.88
CA LYS A 184 -0.55 -4.94 -5.92
C LYS A 184 -1.12 -4.21 -4.71
N TYR A 185 -2.15 -4.79 -4.11
CA TYR A 185 -2.67 -4.33 -2.82
C TYR A 185 -1.96 -5.06 -1.68
N ILE A 186 -1.51 -4.31 -0.67
CA ILE A 186 -0.96 -4.85 0.58
C ILE A 186 -1.64 -4.20 1.77
N VAL A 187 -1.66 -4.91 2.89
CA VAL A 187 -1.89 -4.31 4.21
C VAL A 187 -0.52 -4.13 4.87
N ASN A 188 -0.34 -3.06 5.63
CA ASN A 188 0.82 -2.89 6.48
C ASN A 188 0.39 -2.39 7.86
N VAL A 189 0.70 -3.14 8.90
CA VAL A 189 0.37 -2.78 10.28
C VAL A 189 1.66 -2.81 11.07
N THR A 190 2.01 -1.70 11.71
CA THR A 190 3.30 -1.54 12.38
C THR A 190 3.10 -1.24 13.86
N SER A 191 3.89 -1.89 14.72
CA SER A 191 3.90 -1.62 16.16
C SER A 191 5.32 -1.49 16.69
N ASN A 192 5.43 -0.82 17.85
CA ASN A 192 6.68 -0.47 18.51
C ASN A 192 7.69 0.19 17.56
N CYS A 193 7.28 1.27 16.89
CA CYS A 193 8.18 2.04 16.04
C CYS A 193 8.80 1.20 14.91
N TYR A 194 7.95 0.42 14.23
CA TYR A 194 8.27 -0.45 13.09
C TYR A 194 9.14 -1.69 13.40
N ASP A 195 9.37 -2.00 14.68
CA ASP A 195 10.02 -3.26 15.08
C ASP A 195 9.21 -4.48 14.65
N SER A 196 7.88 -4.36 14.73
CA SER A 196 6.95 -5.38 14.25
C SER A 196 6.14 -4.83 13.09
N GLN A 197 6.08 -5.59 12.00
CA GLN A 197 5.31 -5.24 10.80
C GLN A 197 4.59 -6.48 10.30
N VAL A 198 3.27 -6.37 10.11
CA VAL A 198 2.42 -7.48 9.66
C VAL A 198 1.62 -7.03 8.45
N GLY A 199 1.64 -7.83 7.38
CA GLY A 199 0.88 -7.52 6.16
C GLY A 199 -0.11 -8.58 5.72
N THR A 200 0.11 -9.84 6.08
CA THR A 200 -0.85 -10.94 5.87
C THR A 200 -0.79 -11.90 7.05
N PRO A 201 -1.71 -12.88 7.17
CA PRO A 201 -1.67 -13.84 8.28
C PRO A 201 -0.32 -14.56 8.38
N GLY A 202 0.48 -14.15 9.36
CA GLY A 202 1.79 -14.70 9.68
C GLY A 202 2.95 -14.33 8.73
N TRP A 203 2.79 -13.29 7.92
CA TRP A 203 3.87 -12.70 7.12
C TRP A 203 3.99 -11.19 7.34
N GLY A 204 5.23 -10.70 7.39
CA GLY A 204 5.49 -9.27 7.44
C GLY A 204 5.36 -8.62 6.06
N THR A 205 4.95 -7.35 6.03
CA THR A 205 4.64 -6.55 4.82
C THR A 205 5.76 -6.53 3.78
N PHE A 206 7.01 -6.46 4.23
CA PHE A 206 8.19 -6.43 3.38
C PHE A 206 9.18 -7.55 3.70
N ALA A 207 8.72 -8.58 4.40
CA ALA A 207 9.59 -9.63 4.91
C ALA A 207 9.76 -10.77 3.90
N ALA A 208 11.01 -11.21 3.69
CA ALA A 208 11.29 -12.44 2.96
C ALA A 208 10.98 -13.70 3.78
N SER A 209 10.97 -13.56 5.11
CA SER A 209 10.75 -14.63 6.07
C SER A 209 9.35 -14.52 6.69
N PRO A 210 8.71 -15.64 7.05
CA PRO A 210 7.50 -15.61 7.84
C PRO A 210 7.76 -15.03 9.23
N LEU A 211 6.72 -14.51 9.86
CA LEU A 211 6.78 -13.98 11.21
C LEU A 211 7.04 -15.10 12.23
N ALA A 212 7.76 -14.76 13.30
CA ALA A 212 7.77 -15.58 14.49
C ALA A 212 6.35 -15.62 15.10
N ARG A 213 6.08 -16.64 15.94
CA ARG A 213 4.73 -16.85 16.51
C ARG A 213 4.26 -15.61 17.28
N ASP A 214 5.15 -15.05 18.09
CA ASP A 214 4.98 -13.86 18.94
C ASP A 214 4.99 -12.52 18.18
N GLN A 215 5.09 -12.56 16.84
CA GLN A 215 5.05 -11.36 15.99
C GLN A 215 3.82 -11.36 15.07
N THR A 216 2.94 -12.35 15.18
CA THR A 216 1.69 -12.35 14.40
C THR A 216 0.70 -11.32 14.93
N GLY A 217 -0.47 -11.15 14.31
CA GLY A 217 -1.43 -10.15 14.82
C GLY A 217 -2.54 -9.77 13.85
N PHE A 218 -2.34 -10.03 12.56
CA PHE A 218 -3.38 -9.84 11.54
C PHE A 218 -4.11 -11.16 11.27
N ALA A 219 -5.38 -11.25 11.67
CA ALA A 219 -6.23 -12.42 11.46
C ALA A 219 -7.13 -12.20 10.24
N GLN A 220 -7.06 -13.11 9.27
CA GLN A 220 -7.92 -13.06 8.10
C GLN A 220 -9.35 -13.43 8.50
N LEU A 221 -10.32 -12.65 8.01
CA LEU A 221 -11.76 -12.86 8.21
C LEU A 221 -12.42 -13.44 6.95
N SER A 222 -11.94 -13.04 5.77
CA SER A 222 -12.53 -13.45 4.51
C SER A 222 -12.36 -14.94 4.26
N ASN A 223 -13.46 -15.59 3.90
CA ASN A 223 -13.53 -16.95 3.37
C ASN A 223 -13.57 -16.98 1.83
N ARG A 224 -13.28 -15.88 1.13
CA ARG A 224 -13.46 -15.81 -0.34
C ARG A 224 -12.24 -15.34 -1.12
N ILE A 225 -11.21 -14.85 -0.43
CA ILE A 225 -10.01 -14.31 -1.08
C ILE A 225 -8.74 -14.77 -0.36
N LEU A 226 -7.66 -14.94 -1.12
CA LEU A 226 -6.33 -15.25 -0.61
C LEU A 226 -5.53 -13.97 -0.35
N MET A 227 -4.70 -14.00 0.69
CA MET A 227 -3.73 -12.94 1.01
C MET A 227 -2.29 -13.49 0.88
N PRO A 228 -1.69 -13.46 -0.33
CA PRO A 228 -0.33 -13.92 -0.52
C PRO A 228 0.70 -12.94 0.06
N PRO A 229 1.85 -13.43 0.57
CA PRO A 229 2.87 -12.58 1.18
C PRO A 229 3.52 -11.57 0.22
N ASP A 230 3.50 -11.85 -1.09
CA ASP A 230 4.02 -10.93 -2.12
C ASP A 230 3.02 -9.83 -2.55
N GLY A 231 1.84 -9.78 -1.93
CA GLY A 231 0.78 -8.81 -2.24
C GLY A 231 -0.29 -9.32 -3.19
N MET A 232 -1.49 -8.75 -3.05
CA MET A 232 -2.70 -9.14 -3.78
C MET A 232 -2.69 -8.53 -5.17
N THR A 233 -2.55 -9.36 -6.19
CA THR A 233 -2.57 -8.99 -7.61
C THR A 233 -3.96 -8.53 -8.08
N LEU A 234 -3.97 -7.58 -9.02
CA LEU A 234 -5.17 -7.14 -9.73
C LEU A 234 -5.31 -7.84 -11.09
N ASP A 235 -6.51 -7.79 -11.66
CA ASP A 235 -6.76 -8.13 -13.06
C ASP A 235 -6.39 -6.95 -13.96
N PRO A 236 -5.35 -7.05 -14.80
CA PRO A 236 -4.96 -5.97 -15.70
C PRO A 236 -6.08 -5.48 -16.63
N ALA A 237 -7.02 -6.37 -17.01
CA ALA A 237 -8.13 -6.02 -17.90
C ALA A 237 -9.17 -5.10 -17.26
N SER A 238 -9.14 -4.98 -15.93
CA SER A 238 -10.02 -4.09 -15.15
C SER A 238 -9.39 -2.74 -14.81
N THR A 239 -8.17 -2.48 -15.31
CA THR A 239 -7.44 -1.23 -15.04
C THR A 239 -7.43 -0.32 -16.27
N PRO A 240 -7.55 1.01 -16.12
CA PRO A 240 -7.65 1.75 -14.86
C PRO A 240 -8.99 1.53 -14.13
N GLY A 241 -8.95 1.45 -12.80
CA GLY A 241 -10.14 1.32 -11.95
C GLY A 241 -9.83 1.44 -10.46
N ASP A 242 -10.82 1.78 -9.65
CA ASP A 242 -10.65 2.05 -8.22
C ASP A 242 -10.71 0.78 -7.36
N ILE A 243 -9.94 0.78 -6.27
CA ILE A 243 -10.12 -0.13 -5.14
C ILE A 243 -10.54 0.70 -3.93
N GLY A 244 -11.69 0.37 -3.35
CA GLY A 244 -12.17 0.96 -2.11
C GLY A 244 -11.53 0.31 -0.91
N THR A 245 -11.10 1.12 0.05
CA THR A 245 -10.59 0.68 1.35
C THR A 245 -11.45 1.31 2.44
N ASN A 246 -11.86 0.51 3.41
CA ASN A 246 -12.52 0.98 4.62
C ASN A 246 -11.92 0.30 5.85
N TRP A 247 -11.36 1.08 6.77
CA TRP A 247 -10.87 0.64 8.07
C TRP A 247 -11.84 1.07 9.16
N ALA A 248 -12.18 0.14 10.06
CA ALA A 248 -13.05 0.41 11.20
C ALA A 248 -12.48 -0.18 12.49
N ALA A 249 -12.46 0.60 13.58
CA ALA A 249 -12.26 0.10 14.92
C ALA A 249 -13.55 -0.60 15.39
N LEU A 250 -13.61 -1.93 15.21
CA LEU A 250 -14.73 -2.75 15.65
C LEU A 250 -14.45 -3.30 17.06
N ASN A 251 -15.45 -3.92 17.67
CA ASN A 251 -15.30 -4.64 18.93
C ASN A 251 -15.91 -6.03 18.78
N PHE A 252 -15.06 -7.04 18.74
CA PHE A 252 -15.46 -8.43 18.90
C PHE A 252 -15.32 -8.79 20.38
N PRO A 253 -16.39 -9.25 21.07
CA PRO A 253 -16.40 -9.46 22.51
C PRO A 253 -15.65 -10.73 22.95
N VAL A 254 -14.42 -10.90 22.45
CA VAL A 254 -13.48 -11.97 22.79
C VAL A 254 -12.13 -11.32 23.04
N THR A 255 -11.88 -11.03 24.32
CA THR A 255 -10.55 -10.66 24.76
C THR A 255 -9.70 -11.91 24.91
N GLY A 256 -8.41 -11.85 24.58
CA GLY A 256 -7.44 -12.87 24.97
C GLY A 256 -7.23 -12.91 26.49
N PRO A 257 -6.40 -13.82 27.00
CA PRO A 257 -5.99 -13.77 28.41
C PRO A 257 -5.40 -12.38 28.72
N PRO A 258 -5.54 -11.88 29.96
CA PRO A 258 -4.87 -10.66 30.37
C PRO A 258 -3.37 -10.80 30.09
N ASN A 259 -2.84 -9.93 29.23
CA ASN A 259 -1.42 -9.66 29.18
C ASN A 259 -1.01 -8.81 30.39
N ALA A 260 0.29 -8.61 30.61
CA ALA A 260 0.79 -7.80 31.72
C ALA A 260 0.32 -6.33 31.67
N VAL A 261 -0.21 -5.88 30.53
CA VAL A 261 -0.69 -4.51 30.27
C VAL A 261 -2.18 -4.57 29.91
N ALA A 262 -2.96 -3.56 30.28
CA ALA A 262 -4.36 -3.49 29.86
C ALA A 262 -4.48 -3.39 28.33
N THR A 263 -5.36 -4.19 27.74
CA THR A 263 -5.67 -4.17 26.30
C THR A 263 -7.08 -3.63 26.10
N GLY A 264 -7.22 -2.67 25.19
CA GLY A 264 -8.49 -2.14 24.72
C GLY A 264 -9.22 -3.09 23.77
N ASP A 265 -10.30 -2.59 23.17
CA ASP A 265 -11.28 -3.38 22.43
C ASP A 265 -11.35 -3.04 20.93
N ASN A 266 -10.44 -2.20 20.41
CA ASN A 266 -10.43 -1.86 18.98
C ASN A 266 -9.80 -2.97 18.14
N ASP A 267 -10.65 -3.83 17.59
CA ASP A 267 -10.35 -4.77 16.51
C ASP A 267 -10.36 -4.01 15.16
N TRP A 268 -9.25 -3.32 14.84
CA TRP A 268 -9.12 -2.60 13.57
C TRP A 268 -9.30 -3.56 12.38
N THR A 269 -10.41 -3.40 11.68
CA THR A 269 -10.89 -4.32 10.64
C THR A 269 -10.92 -3.62 9.30
N ILE A 270 -10.36 -4.28 8.28
CA ILE A 270 -10.34 -3.78 6.90
C ILE A 270 -11.42 -4.44 6.05
N PHE A 271 -12.12 -3.62 5.29
CA PHE A 271 -13.04 -3.99 4.22
C PHE A 271 -12.50 -3.45 2.90
N LEU A 272 -12.69 -4.22 1.84
CA LEU A 272 -12.33 -3.82 0.49
C LEU A 272 -13.58 -3.74 -0.39
N ASN A 273 -13.56 -2.84 -1.37
CA ASN A 273 -14.54 -2.77 -2.43
C ASN A 273 -13.86 -2.83 -3.81
N ALA A 274 -14.12 -3.89 -4.55
CA ALA A 274 -13.62 -4.16 -5.89
C ALA A 274 -14.74 -4.80 -6.73
N ALA A 275 -14.61 -4.75 -8.05
CA ALA A 275 -15.63 -5.23 -8.97
C ALA A 275 -16.03 -6.70 -8.75
N ASN A 276 -15.10 -7.54 -8.30
CA ASN A 276 -15.28 -8.97 -8.07
C ASN A 276 -15.08 -9.40 -6.61
N PHE A 277 -14.88 -8.45 -5.68
CA PHE A 277 -14.79 -8.72 -4.25
C PHE A 277 -15.22 -7.49 -3.44
N HIS A 278 -16.16 -7.69 -2.52
CA HIS A 278 -16.59 -6.65 -1.58
C HIS A 278 -16.92 -7.33 -0.26
N GLY A 279 -16.23 -6.94 0.82
CA GLY A 279 -16.26 -7.71 2.05
C GLY A 279 -15.13 -7.38 3.04
N PRO A 280 -15.21 -7.93 4.26
CA PRO A 280 -14.10 -7.91 5.21
C PRO A 280 -12.93 -8.72 4.66
N LEU A 281 -11.72 -8.20 4.81
CA LEU A 281 -10.48 -8.91 4.50
C LEU A 281 -9.93 -9.61 5.76
N GLY A 282 -9.71 -8.84 6.82
CA GLY A 282 -9.17 -9.29 8.10
C GLY A 282 -9.17 -8.17 9.14
N TYR A 283 -8.65 -8.45 10.32
CA TYR A 283 -8.50 -7.46 11.39
C TYR A 283 -7.20 -7.65 12.16
N VAL A 284 -6.79 -6.59 12.84
CA VAL A 284 -5.68 -6.61 13.78
C VAL A 284 -6.21 -6.94 15.16
N VAL A 285 -5.69 -8.01 15.75
CA VAL A 285 -6.05 -8.44 17.09
C VAL A 285 -5.52 -7.42 18.11
N PRO A 286 -6.34 -6.91 19.06
CA PRO A 286 -5.96 -5.83 19.97
C PRO A 286 -4.65 -6.04 20.72
N GLN A 287 -4.34 -7.29 21.10
CA GLN A 287 -3.10 -7.65 21.78
C GLN A 287 -1.83 -7.31 20.98
N PHE A 288 -1.89 -7.32 19.64
CA PHE A 288 -0.75 -6.92 18.80
C PHE A 288 -0.28 -5.48 19.11
N TRP A 289 -1.23 -4.60 19.46
CA TRP A 289 -0.94 -3.21 19.81
C TRP A 289 -0.41 -3.07 21.23
N SER A 290 -1.03 -3.74 22.20
CA SER A 290 -0.72 -3.57 23.62
C SER A 290 0.50 -4.38 24.09
N GLU A 291 0.86 -5.46 23.39
CA GLU A 291 2.04 -6.28 23.71
C GLU A 291 3.34 -5.49 23.56
N ALA A 292 3.44 -4.66 22.52
CA ALA A 292 4.55 -3.72 22.35
C ALA A 292 4.77 -2.82 23.57
N SER A 293 3.67 -2.39 24.21
CA SER A 293 3.71 -1.49 25.35
C SER A 293 4.19 -2.15 26.65
N GLN A 294 4.29 -3.49 26.72
CA GLN A 294 4.79 -4.20 27.91
C GLN A 294 6.24 -3.80 28.26
N ALA A 295 7.06 -3.58 27.23
CA ALA A 295 8.44 -3.16 27.40
C ALA A 295 8.55 -1.66 27.68
N ASN A 296 7.59 -0.85 27.21
CA ASN A 296 7.63 0.60 27.29
C ASN A 296 6.38 1.21 27.95
N PRO A 297 6.43 1.52 29.26
CA PRO A 297 5.32 2.13 29.99
C PRO A 297 4.83 3.47 29.43
N TYR A 298 5.65 4.21 28.67
CA TYR A 298 5.22 5.46 28.02
C TYR A 298 4.15 5.24 26.95
N GLN A 299 4.00 4.02 26.43
CA GLN A 299 2.98 3.66 25.44
C GLN A 299 1.63 3.27 26.08
N HIS A 300 1.58 3.06 27.41
CA HIS A 300 0.37 2.56 28.09
C HIS A 300 -0.84 3.45 27.84
N GLY A 301 -1.91 2.84 27.31
CA GLY A 301 -3.16 3.53 27.01
C GLY A 301 -3.04 4.57 25.89
N LEU A 302 -1.98 4.56 25.07
CA LEU A 302 -1.85 5.42 23.89
C LEU A 302 -2.03 4.65 22.58
N THR A 303 -2.14 3.33 22.63
CA THR A 303 -2.10 2.42 21.49
C THR A 303 -3.43 2.34 20.72
N LEU A 304 -3.38 1.82 19.49
CA LEU A 304 -4.53 1.73 18.57
C LEU A 304 -5.63 0.79 19.07
N ASP A 305 -5.35 -0.16 19.98
CA ASP A 305 -6.38 -0.99 20.63
C ASP A 305 -7.30 -0.17 21.55
N THR A 306 -6.86 1.00 22.02
CA THR A 306 -7.60 1.84 22.97
C THR A 306 -7.99 3.19 22.36
N ARG A 307 -7.13 3.79 21.55
CA ARG A 307 -7.33 5.15 21.03
C ARG A 307 -8.07 5.18 19.70
N PRO A 308 -8.90 6.21 19.47
CA PRO A 308 -9.38 6.50 18.12
C PRO A 308 -8.20 6.69 17.17
N GLY A 309 -8.39 6.37 15.90
CA GLY A 309 -7.41 6.63 14.86
C GLY A 309 -7.40 8.10 14.44
N MET A 310 -6.29 8.51 13.83
CA MET A 310 -6.13 9.76 13.10
C MET A 310 -5.53 9.46 11.73
N ALA A 311 -6.13 10.00 10.67
CA ALA A 311 -5.61 9.93 9.31
C ALA A 311 -5.44 11.37 8.78
N TYR A 312 -4.23 11.71 8.37
CA TYR A 312 -3.86 13.11 8.05
C TYR A 312 -3.92 13.44 6.57
N SER A 313 -3.88 12.43 5.71
CA SER A 313 -3.72 12.64 4.27
C SER A 313 -4.16 11.44 3.44
N LEU A 314 -4.33 11.68 2.15
CA LEU A 314 -4.13 10.66 1.13
C LEU A 314 -2.87 10.99 0.35
N ALA A 315 -1.95 10.03 0.24
CA ALA A 315 -0.65 10.25 -0.38
C ALA A 315 -0.24 9.10 -1.31
N GLN A 316 0.41 9.44 -2.42
CA GLN A 316 1.25 8.52 -3.17
C GLN A 316 2.71 8.73 -2.78
N GLU A 317 3.40 7.65 -2.46
CA GLU A 317 4.82 7.66 -2.14
C GLU A 317 5.65 7.22 -3.34
N TRP A 318 6.45 8.12 -3.89
CA TRP A 318 7.37 7.86 -4.98
C TRP A 318 8.77 7.65 -4.40
N ASN A 319 9.06 6.42 -3.97
CA ASN A 319 10.31 6.11 -3.25
C ASN A 319 11.51 5.86 -4.19
N SER A 320 11.36 5.00 -5.21
CA SER A 320 12.47 4.67 -6.10
C SER A 320 12.01 4.59 -7.55
N ILE A 321 12.13 5.71 -8.25
CA ILE A 321 11.93 5.80 -9.71
C ILE A 321 13.30 5.78 -10.38
N PRO A 322 13.75 4.65 -10.97
CA PRO A 322 15.10 4.56 -11.50
C PRO A 322 15.33 5.54 -12.65
N TYR A 323 16.57 5.93 -12.92
CA TYR A 323 16.89 6.81 -14.04
C TYR A 323 18.22 6.44 -14.71
N PHE A 324 18.43 6.95 -15.92
CA PHE A 324 19.74 6.96 -16.57
C PHE A 324 20.34 8.36 -16.54
N GLU A 325 21.66 8.46 -16.48
CA GLU A 325 22.41 9.70 -16.67
C GLU A 325 23.54 9.51 -17.69
N THR A 326 23.85 10.52 -18.49
CA THR A 326 25.05 10.56 -19.33
C THR A 326 25.58 11.97 -19.44
N THR A 327 26.87 12.11 -19.71
CA THR A 327 27.49 13.38 -20.13
C THR A 327 27.84 13.28 -21.60
N ASP A 328 27.56 14.33 -22.37
CA ASP A 328 27.94 14.39 -23.78
C ASP A 328 29.39 14.88 -23.98
N ALA A 329 29.82 14.98 -25.23
CA ALA A 329 31.18 15.42 -25.56
C ALA A 329 31.47 16.90 -25.26
N SER A 330 30.43 17.71 -25.06
CA SER A 330 30.52 19.14 -24.70
C SER A 330 30.56 19.37 -23.19
N GLY A 331 30.26 18.33 -22.39
CA GLY A 331 30.17 18.39 -20.94
C GLY A 331 28.75 18.60 -20.42
N SER A 332 27.74 18.64 -21.29
CA SER A 332 26.33 18.72 -20.88
C SER A 332 25.87 17.39 -20.28
N VAL A 333 25.18 17.46 -19.14
CA VAL A 333 24.63 16.30 -18.44
C VAL A 333 23.17 16.11 -18.83
N PHE A 334 22.81 14.89 -19.19
CA PHE A 334 21.46 14.49 -19.57
C PHE A 334 20.97 13.35 -18.71
N SER A 335 19.67 13.32 -18.46
CA SER A 335 19.03 12.24 -17.72
C SER A 335 17.78 11.73 -18.42
N LYS A 336 17.43 10.46 -18.13
CA LYS A 336 16.23 9.80 -18.63
C LYS A 336 15.48 9.10 -17.51
N ILE A 337 14.19 9.35 -17.37
CA ILE A 337 13.28 8.61 -16.47
C ILE A 337 12.37 7.64 -17.25
N PRO A 338 11.71 6.67 -16.58
CA PRO A 338 10.77 5.74 -17.20
C PRO A 338 9.60 6.44 -17.88
N ALA A 339 8.92 5.73 -18.78
CA ALA A 339 7.69 6.22 -19.39
C ALA A 339 6.57 6.14 -18.35
N LEU A 340 6.32 7.25 -17.65
CA LEU A 340 5.26 7.36 -16.66
C LEU A 340 3.98 7.84 -17.34
N GLN A 341 2.93 7.05 -17.23
CA GLN A 341 1.66 7.22 -17.93
C GLN A 341 0.49 7.34 -16.96
N PHE A 342 -0.44 8.23 -17.27
CA PHE A 342 -1.58 8.55 -16.43
C PHE A 342 -2.87 8.46 -17.25
N PRO A 343 -3.88 7.70 -16.80
CA PRO A 343 -5.17 7.64 -17.48
C PRO A 343 -5.91 8.96 -17.30
N VAL A 344 -6.58 9.43 -18.35
CA VAL A 344 -7.28 10.71 -18.31
C VAL A 344 -8.76 10.50 -18.57
N ASP A 345 -9.59 11.10 -17.73
CA ASP A 345 -11.04 11.06 -17.85
C ASP A 345 -11.59 12.09 -18.85
N ALA A 346 -12.92 12.12 -19.01
CA ALA A 346 -13.58 13.03 -19.94
C ALA A 346 -13.41 14.52 -19.58
N SER A 347 -13.05 14.83 -18.33
CA SER A 347 -12.75 16.19 -17.84
C SER A 347 -11.29 16.60 -18.04
N GLY A 348 -10.43 15.71 -18.55
CA GLY A 348 -9.00 16.00 -18.66
C GLY A 348 -8.23 15.78 -17.36
N GLN A 349 -8.79 15.00 -16.42
CA GLN A 349 -8.18 14.75 -15.11
C GLN A 349 -7.76 13.29 -14.93
N THR A 350 -6.78 13.06 -14.07
CA THR A 350 -6.54 11.75 -13.44
C THR A 350 -6.94 11.85 -11.99
N VAL A 351 -8.13 11.34 -11.64
CA VAL A 351 -8.55 11.21 -10.24
C VAL A 351 -7.77 10.08 -9.59
N ILE A 352 -6.78 10.42 -8.75
CA ILE A 352 -5.88 9.43 -8.14
C ILE A 352 -6.43 8.85 -6.83
N ALA A 353 -7.29 9.62 -6.14
CA ALA A 353 -7.99 9.20 -4.94
C ALA A 353 -9.30 9.99 -4.80
N GLN A 354 -10.31 9.39 -4.19
CA GLN A 354 -11.60 10.04 -3.99
C GLN A 354 -12.37 9.51 -2.78
N ASP A 355 -13.45 10.22 -2.45
CA ASP A 355 -14.42 9.86 -1.41
C ASP A 355 -13.82 9.68 -0.01
N PHE A 356 -12.74 10.40 0.30
CA PHE A 356 -12.11 10.29 1.62
C PHE A 356 -13.07 10.74 2.71
N SER A 357 -13.32 9.86 3.66
CA SER A 357 -14.33 10.06 4.69
C SER A 357 -13.92 9.43 6.01
N THR A 358 -14.49 9.95 7.09
CA THR A 358 -14.26 9.52 8.48
C THR A 358 -15.59 9.34 9.21
N TYR A 359 -15.64 8.49 10.24
CA TYR A 359 -16.87 8.26 11.00
C TYR A 359 -16.65 7.77 12.43
N GLY A 360 -17.60 8.12 13.30
CA GLY A 360 -17.60 7.70 14.71
C GLY A 360 -18.12 6.28 14.93
N PRO A 361 -18.03 5.76 16.17
CA PRO A 361 -18.43 4.38 16.48
C PRO A 361 -19.92 4.13 16.21
N GLY A 362 -20.77 5.17 16.27
CA GLY A 362 -22.19 5.07 15.95
C GLY A 362 -22.50 4.66 14.51
N ALA A 363 -21.56 4.84 13.57
CA ALA A 363 -21.74 4.46 12.17
C ALA A 363 -21.65 2.94 11.94
N LEU A 364 -20.85 2.23 12.76
CA LEU A 364 -20.59 0.80 12.55
C LEU A 364 -20.33 0.01 13.83
N ALA A 365 -19.39 0.45 14.68
CA ALA A 365 -18.97 -0.30 15.87
C ALA A 365 -20.12 -0.50 16.88
N SER A 366 -20.84 0.56 17.25
CA SER A 366 -21.95 0.47 18.21
C SER A 366 -23.13 -0.37 17.69
N PRO A 367 -23.59 -0.20 16.43
CA PRO A 367 -24.58 -1.09 15.82
C PRO A 367 -24.13 -2.56 15.80
N LEU A 368 -22.86 -2.83 15.46
CA LEU A 368 -22.30 -4.17 15.45
C LEU A 368 -22.33 -4.81 16.84
N SER A 369 -21.82 -4.12 17.86
CA SER A 369 -21.80 -4.64 19.24
C SER A 369 -23.22 -4.92 19.74
N SER A 370 -24.18 -4.04 19.43
CA SER A 370 -25.60 -4.24 19.75
C SER A 370 -26.18 -5.48 19.05
N ALA A 371 -25.88 -5.66 17.77
CA ALA A 371 -26.32 -6.82 17.00
C ALA A 371 -25.73 -8.13 17.52
N LEU A 372 -24.42 -8.16 17.84
CA LEU A 372 -23.76 -9.34 18.40
C LEU A 372 -24.31 -9.70 19.77
N ALA A 373 -24.57 -8.71 20.64
CA ALA A 373 -25.13 -8.94 21.98
C ALA A 373 -26.58 -9.45 21.94
N SER A 374 -27.38 -8.97 20.99
CA SER A 374 -28.79 -9.35 20.84
C SER A 374 -29.03 -10.56 19.94
N GLY A 375 -28.01 -11.01 19.19
CA GLY A 375 -28.18 -11.99 18.11
C GLY A 375 -28.94 -11.43 16.89
N GLY A 376 -28.99 -10.11 16.74
CA GLY A 376 -29.69 -9.40 15.67
C GLY A 376 -28.95 -9.37 14.33
N PRO A 377 -29.55 -8.76 13.29
CA PRO A 377 -28.89 -8.55 12.00
C PRO A 377 -27.71 -7.59 12.12
N LEU A 378 -26.62 -7.90 11.45
CA LEU A 378 -25.43 -7.06 11.41
C LEU A 378 -25.66 -5.83 10.51
N PRO A 379 -25.00 -4.69 10.76
CA PRO A 379 -24.97 -3.58 9.81
C PRO A 379 -24.33 -4.04 8.50
N THR A 380 -24.97 -3.77 7.35
CA THR A 380 -24.47 -4.14 6.00
C THR A 380 -24.17 -2.95 5.11
N ALA A 381 -24.28 -1.74 5.65
CA ALA A 381 -23.88 -0.49 5.01
C ALA A 381 -23.58 0.56 6.09
N LEU A 382 -22.79 1.56 5.75
CA LEU A 382 -22.68 2.79 6.56
C LEU A 382 -23.90 3.67 6.29
N ASP A 383 -24.49 4.23 7.34
CA ASP A 383 -25.48 5.30 7.20
C ASP A 383 -24.76 6.56 6.70
N PRO A 384 -25.08 7.10 5.51
CA PRO A 384 -24.45 8.31 4.99
C PRO A 384 -24.55 9.52 5.95
N ALA A 385 -25.57 9.58 6.80
CA ALA A 385 -25.71 10.66 7.79
C ALA A 385 -24.67 10.60 8.93
N THR A 386 -24.01 9.45 9.09
CA THR A 386 -22.99 9.21 10.12
C THR A 386 -21.56 9.29 9.58
N VAL A 387 -21.41 9.48 8.28
CA VAL A 387 -20.12 9.55 7.58
C VAL A 387 -19.82 11.01 7.22
N THR A 388 -18.62 11.46 7.58
CA THR A 388 -18.17 12.84 7.31
C THR A 388 -17.09 12.83 6.23
N PRO A 389 -17.34 13.43 5.06
CA PRO A 389 -16.30 13.67 4.06
C PRO A 389 -15.15 14.52 4.63
N LEU A 390 -13.91 14.12 4.37
CA LEU A 390 -12.72 14.88 4.75
C LEU A 390 -12.21 15.70 3.58
N ALA A 391 -12.20 17.03 3.74
CA ALA A 391 -11.67 17.91 2.72
C ALA A 391 -10.15 17.76 2.61
N LEU A 392 -9.64 17.63 1.39
CA LEU A 392 -8.22 17.50 1.11
C LEU A 392 -7.69 18.82 0.54
N SER A 393 -6.62 19.32 1.15
CA SER A 393 -5.81 20.43 0.64
C SER A 393 -4.59 19.86 -0.07
N PRO A 394 -4.50 19.98 -1.41
CA PRO A 394 -3.34 19.55 -2.16
C PRO A 394 -2.04 20.17 -1.63
N SER A 395 -0.96 19.39 -1.62
CA SER A 395 0.38 19.87 -1.30
C SER A 395 1.29 19.69 -2.50
N ASP A 396 1.81 20.82 -3.01
CA ASP A 396 2.75 20.85 -4.12
C ASP A 396 4.19 20.95 -3.57
N ALA A 397 4.77 19.81 -3.21
CA ALA A 397 6.19 19.76 -2.90
C ALA A 397 7.02 19.94 -4.19
N PRO A 398 8.12 20.72 -4.18
CA PRO A 398 9.01 20.78 -5.32
C PRO A 398 9.70 19.43 -5.57
N ILE A 399 9.76 19.05 -6.84
CA ILE A 399 10.42 17.87 -7.36
C ILE A 399 11.87 18.21 -7.70
N TYR A 400 12.76 17.36 -7.22
CA TYR A 400 14.17 17.35 -7.51
C TYR A 400 14.59 16.01 -8.09
N GLN A 401 15.67 16.04 -8.87
CA GLN A 401 16.46 14.86 -9.19
C GLN A 401 17.94 15.13 -9.01
N ASP A 402 18.56 14.34 -8.13
CA ASP A 402 19.98 14.47 -7.76
C ASP A 402 20.36 15.94 -7.46
N GLY A 403 19.56 16.57 -6.60
CA GLY A 403 19.72 17.96 -6.18
C GLY A 403 19.32 19.04 -7.19
N ALA A 404 19.03 18.69 -8.45
CA ALA A 404 18.54 19.61 -9.47
C ALA A 404 17.01 19.68 -9.47
N ALA A 405 16.42 20.88 -9.49
CA ALA A 405 14.97 21.02 -9.56
C ALA A 405 14.45 20.59 -10.94
N VAL A 406 13.24 20.03 -11.01
CA VAL A 406 12.60 19.61 -12.28
C VAL A 406 11.28 20.37 -12.50
N PRO A 407 11.33 21.65 -12.96
CA PRO A 407 10.16 22.52 -13.02
C PRO A 407 9.01 21.98 -13.87
N GLU A 408 9.29 21.30 -14.96
CA GLU A 408 8.27 20.72 -15.84
C GLU A 408 7.51 19.58 -15.16
N LEU A 409 8.19 18.75 -14.37
CA LEU A 409 7.49 17.73 -13.57
C LEU A 409 6.65 18.36 -12.47
N ASN A 410 7.13 19.44 -11.83
CA ASN A 410 6.32 20.18 -10.84
C ASN A 410 5.01 20.71 -11.44
N ARG A 411 5.11 21.29 -12.64
CA ARG A 411 3.93 21.78 -13.36
C ARG A 411 3.01 20.64 -13.80
N ASP A 412 3.58 19.56 -14.33
CA ASP A 412 2.79 18.47 -14.89
C ASP A 412 2.17 17.57 -13.78
N LEU A 413 2.75 17.52 -12.59
CA LEU A 413 2.24 16.77 -11.43
C LEU A 413 1.53 17.64 -10.38
N THR A 414 1.03 18.82 -10.78
CA THR A 414 0.26 19.70 -9.89
C THR A 414 -1.05 19.04 -9.47
N LEU A 415 -1.30 18.99 -8.16
CA LEU A 415 -2.50 18.38 -7.60
C LEU A 415 -3.63 19.39 -7.42
N SER A 416 -4.85 18.92 -7.62
CA SER A 416 -6.08 19.66 -7.35
C SER A 416 -7.02 18.81 -6.49
N ALA A 417 -7.83 19.47 -5.67
CA ALA A 417 -8.94 18.79 -5.03
C ALA A 417 -10.03 18.48 -6.08
N THR A 418 -10.66 17.32 -5.98
CA THR A 418 -11.84 17.02 -6.81
C THR A 418 -12.97 18.01 -6.52
N PRO A 419 -13.99 18.14 -7.39
CA PRO A 419 -15.13 19.04 -7.14
C PRO A 419 -15.87 18.77 -5.82
N SER A 420 -15.85 17.52 -5.34
CA SER A 420 -16.42 17.14 -4.03
C SER A 420 -15.56 17.59 -2.83
N GLY A 421 -14.32 18.01 -3.07
CA GLY A 421 -13.37 18.49 -2.06
C GLY A 421 -12.66 17.39 -1.26
N ASN A 422 -13.13 16.15 -1.31
CA ASN A 422 -12.60 15.01 -0.57
C ASN A 422 -11.87 13.98 -1.44
N GLY A 423 -11.28 14.44 -2.55
CA GLY A 423 -10.49 13.64 -3.46
C GLY A 423 -9.34 14.45 -4.05
N LEU A 424 -8.43 13.77 -4.74
CA LEU A 424 -7.25 14.34 -5.37
C LEU A 424 -7.21 13.96 -6.85
N ALA A 425 -6.90 14.94 -7.68
CA ALA A 425 -6.76 14.76 -9.11
C ALA A 425 -5.56 15.54 -9.67
N LEU A 426 -4.91 14.95 -10.67
CA LEU A 426 -3.97 15.66 -11.55
C LEU A 426 -4.78 16.28 -12.69
N ASP A 427 -4.63 17.58 -12.91
CA ASP A 427 -5.32 18.30 -13.99
C ASP A 427 -4.37 18.49 -15.18
N TRP A 428 -4.71 17.87 -16.31
CA TRP A 428 -3.90 17.92 -17.53
C TRP A 428 -4.39 18.99 -18.52
N GLY A 429 -5.51 19.65 -18.23
CA GLY A 429 -6.20 20.57 -19.12
C GLY A 429 -6.79 19.90 -20.37
N THR A 430 -7.80 20.55 -20.97
CA THR A 430 -8.49 20.02 -22.16
C THR A 430 -7.60 19.91 -23.41
N ALA A 431 -6.45 20.57 -23.43
CA ALA A 431 -5.47 20.52 -24.52
C ALA A 431 -4.70 19.18 -24.61
N ARG A 432 -4.77 18.34 -23.57
CA ARG A 432 -4.12 17.00 -23.52
C ARG A 432 -5.16 15.85 -23.51
N ALA A 433 -6.32 16.05 -24.14
CA ALA A 433 -7.43 15.08 -24.22
C ALA A 433 -7.10 13.84 -25.08
N SER A 434 -6.15 13.04 -24.61
CA SER A 434 -5.94 11.65 -25.00
C SER A 434 -6.42 10.76 -23.86
N SER A 435 -6.65 9.47 -24.09
CA SER A 435 -6.98 8.54 -23.00
C SER A 435 -5.84 8.36 -21.98
N THR A 436 -4.62 8.83 -22.30
CA THR A 436 -3.43 8.64 -21.48
C THR A 436 -2.40 9.75 -21.71
N VAL A 437 -2.00 10.45 -20.65
CA VAL A 437 -0.91 11.44 -20.69
C VAL A 437 0.40 10.77 -20.29
N SER A 438 1.50 11.12 -20.97
CA SER A 438 2.86 10.68 -20.62
C SER A 438 3.69 11.86 -20.14
N LEU A 439 4.44 11.67 -19.06
CA LEU A 439 5.41 12.67 -18.61
C LEU A 439 6.62 12.74 -19.56
N PRO A 440 7.31 13.89 -19.64
CA PRO A 440 8.59 13.96 -20.32
C PRO A 440 9.60 12.98 -19.74
N GLN A 441 10.38 12.33 -20.60
CA GLN A 441 11.36 11.34 -20.17
C GLN A 441 12.79 11.89 -20.14
N LEU A 442 13.13 12.82 -21.02
CA LEU A 442 14.51 13.25 -21.28
C LEU A 442 14.71 14.67 -20.79
N PHE A 443 15.73 14.87 -19.97
CA PHE A 443 16.06 16.17 -19.38
C PHE A 443 17.53 16.50 -19.56
N GLU A 444 17.84 17.77 -19.80
CA GLU A 444 19.19 18.33 -19.82
C GLU A 444 19.41 19.16 -18.55
N ARG A 445 20.57 19.01 -17.91
CA ARG A 445 20.94 19.78 -16.71
C ARG A 445 21.44 21.16 -17.13
N GLN A 446 20.74 22.19 -16.66
CA GLN A 446 21.08 23.60 -16.86
C GLN A 446 21.31 24.25 -15.48
N GLY A 447 22.57 24.24 -15.03
CA GLY A 447 22.89 24.71 -13.68
C GLY A 447 22.25 23.82 -12.61
N SER A 448 21.30 24.38 -11.84
CA SER A 448 20.59 23.68 -10.76
C SER A 448 19.20 23.17 -11.15
N THR A 449 18.88 23.15 -12.45
CA THR A 449 17.61 22.66 -12.98
C THR A 449 17.81 21.56 -14.03
N LEU A 450 16.85 20.67 -14.15
CA LEU A 450 16.69 19.71 -15.23
C LEU A 450 15.51 20.15 -16.09
N THR A 451 15.76 20.41 -17.37
CA THR A 451 14.79 20.94 -18.32
C THR A 451 14.53 19.92 -19.41
N SER A 452 13.28 19.70 -19.77
CA SER A 452 12.90 18.70 -20.76
C SER A 452 13.49 19.04 -22.12
N THR A 453 14.13 18.08 -22.79
CA THR A 453 14.86 18.32 -24.05
C THR A 453 13.95 18.38 -25.29
N LEU A 454 12.75 18.94 -25.19
CA LEU A 454 11.79 19.00 -26.30
C LEU A 454 12.34 19.74 -27.53
N SER A 455 13.36 20.59 -27.33
CA SER A 455 13.98 21.46 -28.34
C SER A 455 15.47 21.17 -28.62
N SER A 456 16.10 20.21 -27.92
CA SER A 456 17.50 19.84 -28.09
C SER A 456 17.64 18.32 -28.18
N PRO A 457 18.32 17.74 -29.19
CA PRO A 457 18.44 16.29 -29.29
C PRO A 457 19.33 15.76 -28.16
N ALA A 458 18.73 15.06 -27.20
CA ALA A 458 19.49 14.31 -26.20
C ALA A 458 20.40 13.27 -26.89
N PRO A 459 21.53 12.87 -26.26
CA PRO A 459 22.44 11.89 -26.82
C PRO A 459 21.72 10.61 -27.28
N ALA A 460 22.04 10.12 -28.48
CA ALA A 460 21.37 8.96 -29.07
C ALA A 460 21.47 7.71 -28.19
N SER A 461 22.59 7.54 -27.46
CA SER A 461 22.79 6.46 -26.48
C SER A 461 21.80 6.51 -25.32
N LEU A 462 21.50 7.70 -24.80
CA LEU A 462 20.52 7.90 -23.73
C LEU A 462 19.09 7.69 -24.26
N SER A 463 18.78 8.26 -25.42
CA SER A 463 17.47 8.09 -26.07
C SER A 463 17.16 6.61 -26.31
N ALA A 464 18.14 5.82 -26.76
CA ALA A 464 18.02 4.38 -27.00
C ALA A 464 18.07 3.51 -25.73
N ALA A 465 18.52 4.05 -24.59
CA ALA A 465 18.63 3.26 -23.35
C ALA A 465 17.27 2.76 -22.88
N ALA A 466 17.18 1.44 -22.63
CA ALA A 466 15.98 0.79 -22.12
C ALA A 466 16.13 0.49 -20.63
N PHE A 467 15.09 0.77 -19.85
CA PHE A 467 15.07 0.41 -18.44
C PHE A 467 15.09 -1.11 -18.28
N PRO A 468 15.90 -1.66 -17.35
CA PRO A 468 15.94 -3.09 -17.12
C PRO A 468 14.55 -3.60 -16.72
N ALA A 469 14.06 -4.62 -17.42
CA ALA A 469 12.83 -5.29 -17.03
C ALA A 469 13.01 -5.96 -15.66
N ALA A 470 11.94 -6.01 -14.87
CA ALA A 470 11.97 -6.80 -13.65
C ALA A 470 12.23 -8.28 -13.99
N SER A 471 13.19 -8.88 -13.28
CA SER A 471 13.54 -10.29 -13.48
C SER A 471 12.46 -11.20 -12.93
N SER A 472 12.26 -12.36 -13.55
CA SER A 472 11.49 -13.43 -12.91
C SER A 472 12.21 -13.90 -11.66
N SER A 473 11.46 -14.17 -10.59
CA SER A 473 12.02 -14.60 -9.32
C SER A 473 11.91 -16.10 -9.12
N ALA A 474 12.99 -16.72 -8.67
CA ALA A 474 13.00 -18.11 -8.18
C ALA A 474 12.73 -18.20 -6.66
N PHE A 475 12.37 -17.08 -6.02
CA PHE A 475 12.13 -17.02 -4.59
C PHE A 475 10.94 -17.91 -4.19
N VAL A 476 11.02 -18.48 -2.99
CA VAL A 476 9.96 -19.33 -2.44
C VAL A 476 9.63 -18.90 -1.02
N TYR A 477 8.43 -18.38 -0.85
CA TYR A 477 7.81 -18.21 0.46
C TYR A 477 7.40 -19.58 1.00
N ARG A 478 7.85 -19.92 2.21
CA ARG A 478 7.47 -21.14 2.93
C ARG A 478 7.05 -20.83 4.35
N SER A 479 5.86 -21.28 4.75
CA SER A 479 5.42 -21.18 6.13
C SER A 479 6.41 -21.86 7.07
N PRO A 480 6.57 -21.35 8.30
CA PRO A 480 7.45 -21.94 9.31
C PRO A 480 6.82 -23.22 9.87
N ARG A 481 7.66 -24.13 10.39
CA ARG A 481 7.21 -25.44 10.92
C ARG A 481 6.19 -25.33 12.04
N TRP A 482 6.21 -24.26 12.83
CA TRP A 482 5.25 -24.11 13.94
C TRP A 482 3.80 -24.00 13.44
N TRP A 483 3.56 -23.64 12.17
CA TRP A 483 2.23 -23.66 11.57
C TRP A 483 1.66 -25.08 11.43
N ASP A 484 2.51 -26.12 11.43
CA ASP A 484 2.04 -27.50 11.36
C ASP A 484 1.33 -27.93 12.65
N ALA A 485 1.47 -27.17 13.75
CA ALA A 485 0.68 -27.36 14.96
C ALA A 485 -0.77 -26.85 14.82
N SER A 486 -1.04 -25.95 13.88
CA SER A 486 -2.41 -25.50 13.56
C SER A 486 -3.14 -26.55 12.74
N PRO A 487 -4.28 -27.11 13.21
CA PRO A 487 -5.01 -28.12 12.46
C PRO A 487 -5.68 -27.50 11.23
N ALA A 488 -5.18 -27.85 10.04
CA ALA A 488 -5.84 -27.50 8.78
C ALA A 488 -7.12 -28.33 8.59
N ALA A 489 -8.19 -27.67 8.15
CA ALA A 489 -9.49 -28.26 7.83
C ALA A 489 -9.58 -28.78 6.39
N SER A 490 -8.54 -28.58 5.56
CA SER A 490 -8.46 -29.10 4.20
C SER A 490 -7.07 -29.67 3.88
N PRO A 491 -6.96 -30.47 2.80
CA PRO A 491 -5.68 -30.70 2.14
C PRO A 491 -5.04 -29.39 1.66
N THR A 492 -3.77 -29.48 1.27
CA THR A 492 -3.08 -28.41 0.55
C THR A 492 -3.71 -28.17 -0.82
N LEU A 493 -4.01 -26.91 -1.11
CA LEU A 493 -4.55 -26.43 -2.38
C LEU A 493 -3.59 -25.43 -3.02
N THR A 494 -3.76 -25.17 -4.31
CA THR A 494 -2.94 -24.20 -5.05
C THR A 494 -3.79 -23.28 -5.91
N ALA A 495 -3.34 -22.05 -6.10
CA ALA A 495 -3.92 -21.09 -7.04
C ALA A 495 -2.81 -20.39 -7.83
N ARG A 496 -3.09 -19.96 -9.06
CA ARG A 496 -2.13 -19.29 -9.94
C ARG A 496 -2.50 -17.84 -10.12
N LEU A 497 -1.52 -16.96 -9.98
CA LEU A 497 -1.70 -15.52 -10.07
C LEU A 497 -1.17 -14.95 -11.40
N SER A 498 -1.62 -13.75 -11.74
CA SER A 498 -1.29 -12.98 -12.94
C SER A 498 0.16 -12.52 -12.97
N ASP A 499 0.82 -12.50 -11.80
CA ASP A 499 2.25 -12.24 -11.63
C ASP A 499 3.15 -13.44 -11.99
N GLY A 500 2.56 -14.56 -12.42
CA GLY A 500 3.28 -15.78 -12.77
C GLY A 500 3.65 -16.65 -11.57
N SER A 501 3.18 -16.33 -10.37
CA SER A 501 3.36 -17.15 -9.18
C SER A 501 2.24 -18.19 -8.98
N GLU A 502 2.57 -19.22 -8.21
CA GLU A 502 1.64 -20.22 -7.69
C GLU A 502 1.64 -20.11 -6.16
N VAL A 503 0.45 -19.86 -5.60
CA VAL A 503 0.20 -19.76 -4.17
C VAL A 503 -0.26 -21.11 -3.66
N THR A 504 0.30 -21.54 -2.53
CA THR A 504 -0.10 -22.74 -1.79
C THR A 504 -0.87 -22.33 -0.55
N TYR A 505 -2.06 -22.88 -0.33
CA TYR A 505 -2.92 -22.50 0.79
C TYR A 505 -3.67 -23.71 1.37
N ARG A 506 -4.18 -23.54 2.60
CA ARG A 506 -5.03 -24.52 3.30
C ARG A 506 -6.18 -23.78 3.96
N TRP A 507 -7.30 -24.47 4.15
CA TRP A 507 -8.40 -23.94 4.95
C TRP A 507 -8.16 -24.24 6.41
N TYR A 508 -8.40 -23.25 7.26
CA TYR A 508 -8.36 -23.38 8.70
C TYR A 508 -9.72 -23.01 9.26
N LYS A 509 -10.13 -23.68 10.33
CA LYS A 509 -11.15 -23.11 11.20
C LYS A 509 -10.62 -21.76 11.68
N PHE A 510 -11.46 -20.73 11.71
CA PHE A 510 -11.01 -19.35 11.92
C PHE A 510 -10.09 -19.22 13.14
N VAL A 511 -10.47 -19.81 14.28
CA VAL A 511 -9.71 -19.75 15.54
C VAL A 511 -8.43 -20.61 15.57
N ASP A 512 -8.25 -21.48 14.57
CA ASP A 512 -7.09 -22.34 14.43
C ASP A 512 -6.09 -21.79 13.41
N GLN A 513 -6.38 -20.63 12.79
CA GLN A 513 -5.45 -19.99 11.87
C GLN A 513 -4.15 -19.61 12.59
N PRO A 514 -2.98 -19.69 11.92
CA PRO A 514 -1.68 -19.44 12.53
C PRO A 514 -1.57 -18.10 13.26
N ALA A 515 -2.15 -17.04 12.69
CA ALA A 515 -2.08 -15.68 13.23
C ALA A 515 -2.76 -15.47 14.60
N LEU A 516 -3.57 -16.44 15.05
CA LEU A 516 -4.24 -16.39 16.35
C LEU A 516 -3.56 -17.27 17.40
N GLN A 517 -2.60 -18.13 16.99
CA GLN A 517 -2.08 -19.14 17.89
C GLN A 517 -1.25 -18.57 19.02
N GLN A 518 -0.64 -17.39 18.87
CA GLN A 518 0.18 -16.80 19.95
C GLN A 518 -0.63 -16.38 21.17
N PHE A 519 -1.92 -16.07 21.01
CA PHE A 519 -2.74 -15.47 22.06
C PHE A 519 -3.29 -16.49 23.07
N ASP A 520 -2.99 -17.78 22.89
CA ASP A 520 -3.32 -18.87 23.81
C ASP A 520 -4.78 -18.84 24.34
N TRP A 521 -5.73 -18.49 23.47
CA TRP A 521 -7.14 -18.40 23.82
C TRP A 521 -7.69 -19.71 24.41
N THR A 522 -8.45 -19.57 25.48
CA THR A 522 -9.22 -20.67 26.09
C THR A 522 -10.22 -21.27 25.11
N SER A 523 -10.67 -22.49 25.40
CA SER A 523 -11.70 -23.15 24.60
C SER A 523 -13.00 -22.33 24.50
N ALA A 524 -13.36 -21.60 25.57
CA ALA A 524 -14.54 -20.73 25.59
C ALA A 524 -14.37 -19.51 24.68
N GLN A 525 -13.22 -18.82 24.76
CA GLN A 525 -12.89 -17.69 23.86
C GLN A 525 -12.88 -18.14 22.39
N LYS A 526 -12.24 -19.28 22.10
CA LYS A 526 -12.25 -19.87 20.74
C LYS A 526 -13.68 -20.18 20.28
N ALA A 527 -14.53 -20.76 21.12
CA ALA A 527 -15.92 -21.03 20.76
C ALA A 527 -16.73 -19.76 20.47
N ALA A 528 -16.58 -18.73 21.30
CA ALA A 528 -17.25 -17.44 21.13
C ALA A 528 -16.82 -16.74 19.84
N MET A 529 -15.51 -16.62 19.60
CA MET A 529 -15.00 -15.97 18.39
C MET A 529 -15.40 -16.73 17.13
N GLN A 530 -15.37 -18.06 17.20
CA GLN A 530 -15.82 -18.90 16.10
C GLN A 530 -17.28 -18.66 15.74
N ALA A 531 -18.16 -18.49 16.74
CA ALA A 531 -19.57 -18.20 16.52
C ALA A 531 -19.77 -16.81 15.90
N ILE A 532 -19.03 -15.80 16.37
CA ILE A 532 -19.03 -14.45 15.78
C ILE A 532 -18.65 -14.53 14.30
N VAL A 533 -17.53 -15.16 13.96
CA VAL A 533 -17.05 -15.23 12.56
C VAL A 533 -18.01 -15.99 11.65
N VAL A 534 -18.68 -17.04 12.14
CA VAL A 534 -19.76 -17.70 11.38
C VAL A 534 -20.87 -16.70 11.03
N THR A 535 -21.26 -15.84 11.96
CA THR A 535 -22.27 -14.80 11.74
C THR A 535 -21.77 -13.72 10.78
N LEU A 536 -20.55 -13.22 10.96
CA LEU A 536 -19.93 -12.23 10.07
C LEU A 536 -19.88 -12.74 8.62
N GLN A 537 -19.35 -13.94 8.40
CA GLN A 537 -19.21 -14.52 7.06
C GLN A 537 -20.56 -14.82 6.39
N ARG A 538 -21.64 -15.01 7.16
CA ARG A 538 -23.00 -15.19 6.63
C ARG A 538 -23.65 -13.89 6.20
N GLN A 539 -23.45 -12.82 6.95
CA GLN A 539 -24.21 -11.57 6.78
C GLN A 539 -23.43 -10.46 6.06
N TRP A 540 -22.10 -10.48 6.12
CA TRP A 540 -21.23 -9.58 5.36
C TRP A 540 -20.72 -10.19 4.06
N ASP A 541 -21.30 -11.32 3.63
CA ASP A 541 -21.06 -11.78 2.26
C ASP A 541 -21.49 -10.67 1.33
N ALA A 542 -20.57 -10.23 0.47
CA ALA A 542 -20.80 -9.13 -0.45
C ALA A 542 -21.22 -7.80 0.22
N SER A 543 -20.63 -7.41 1.36
CA SER A 543 -20.74 -6.02 1.86
C SER A 543 -19.37 -5.39 2.11
N ALA A 544 -19.07 -4.32 1.38
CA ALA A 544 -17.87 -3.51 1.60
C ALA A 544 -18.02 -2.49 2.74
N LEU A 545 -19.21 -2.34 3.32
CA LEU A 545 -19.53 -1.30 4.31
C LEU A 545 -19.05 0.09 3.89
N MET A 546 -19.25 0.43 2.61
CA MET A 546 -18.97 1.74 2.05
C MET A 546 -19.84 1.95 0.80
N ALA A 547 -20.12 3.19 0.45
CA ALA A 547 -20.85 3.52 -0.78
C ALA A 547 -19.96 3.25 -2.02
N PRO A 548 -20.54 2.97 -3.20
CA PRO A 548 -19.78 2.94 -4.46
C PRO A 548 -19.00 4.23 -4.73
N PRO A 549 -17.94 4.20 -5.56
CA PRO A 549 -17.16 5.40 -5.85
C PRO A 549 -18.02 6.44 -6.58
N THR A 550 -17.80 7.72 -6.28
CA THR A 550 -18.54 8.83 -6.89
C THR A 550 -18.26 8.97 -8.39
N SER A 551 -17.05 8.63 -8.81
CA SER A 551 -16.63 8.66 -10.23
C SER A 551 -15.84 7.41 -10.60
N GLY A 552 -15.65 7.16 -11.90
CA GLY A 552 -14.87 6.02 -12.37
C GLY A 552 -15.58 4.66 -12.22
N SER A 553 -14.78 3.60 -12.27
CA SER A 553 -15.23 2.20 -12.17
C SER A 553 -14.31 1.41 -11.27
N LEU A 554 -14.82 0.39 -10.59
CA LEU A 554 -13.99 -0.47 -9.73
C LEU A 554 -13.04 -1.33 -10.57
N ALA A 555 -11.79 -1.45 -10.11
CA ALA A 555 -10.88 -2.50 -10.54
C ALA A 555 -11.28 -3.85 -9.91
N ALA A 556 -10.77 -4.93 -10.48
CA ALA A 556 -10.97 -6.30 -10.03
C ALA A 556 -9.65 -6.88 -9.49
N PHE A 557 -9.75 -7.69 -8.44
CA PHE A 557 -8.65 -8.55 -8.04
C PHE A 557 -8.42 -9.64 -9.08
N ASP A 558 -7.21 -10.17 -9.15
CA ASP A 558 -6.94 -11.34 -9.97
C ASP A 558 -7.86 -12.50 -9.56
N HIS A 559 -8.53 -13.10 -10.54
CA HIS A 559 -9.38 -14.27 -10.34
C HIS A 559 -8.67 -15.42 -9.62
N GLY A 560 -7.35 -15.54 -9.74
CA GLY A 560 -6.55 -16.52 -9.00
C GLY A 560 -6.57 -16.34 -7.48
N LEU A 561 -6.88 -15.14 -6.98
CA LEU A 561 -7.02 -14.87 -5.54
C LEU A 561 -8.39 -15.27 -5.01
N LEU A 562 -9.42 -15.32 -5.86
CA LEU A 562 -10.79 -15.63 -5.45
C LEU A 562 -10.96 -17.13 -5.32
N VAL A 563 -11.37 -17.58 -4.14
CA VAL A 563 -11.51 -19.00 -3.82
C VAL A 563 -12.91 -19.32 -3.33
N THR A 564 -13.39 -20.52 -3.64
CA THR A 564 -14.65 -21.05 -3.13
C THR A 564 -14.37 -21.96 -1.94
N PRO A 565 -15.04 -21.76 -0.79
CA PRO A 565 -14.96 -22.70 0.33
C PRO A 565 -15.28 -24.14 -0.09
N PRO A 566 -14.46 -25.13 0.31
CA PRO A 566 -14.79 -26.53 0.17
C PRO A 566 -16.10 -26.88 0.86
N LYS A 567 -16.73 -27.98 0.42
CA LYS A 567 -17.97 -28.47 1.04
C LYS A 567 -17.78 -28.64 2.55
N GLY A 568 -18.67 -28.01 3.33
CA GLY A 568 -18.63 -28.05 4.79
C GLY A 568 -17.80 -26.95 5.45
N LEU A 569 -17.04 -26.16 4.67
CA LEU A 569 -16.17 -25.08 5.16
C LEU A 569 -16.69 -23.68 4.80
N ALA A 570 -17.96 -23.57 4.41
CA ALA A 570 -18.55 -22.32 3.91
C ALA A 570 -18.50 -21.18 4.93
N TYR A 571 -18.71 -21.46 6.23
CA TYR A 571 -18.72 -20.45 7.28
C TYR A 571 -17.90 -20.91 8.48
N GLY A 572 -17.19 -19.98 9.09
CA GLY A 572 -16.28 -20.20 10.19
C GLY A 572 -14.87 -20.65 9.78
N TYR A 573 -14.53 -20.60 8.50
CA TYR A 573 -13.24 -21.04 7.98
C TYR A 573 -12.62 -19.98 7.09
N VAL A 574 -11.29 -20.00 6.99
CA VAL A 574 -10.53 -19.03 6.19
C VAL A 574 -9.41 -19.74 5.41
N PRO A 575 -9.14 -19.32 4.16
CA PRO A 575 -8.04 -19.85 3.36
C PRO A 575 -6.75 -19.10 3.69
N ILE A 576 -5.80 -19.77 4.35
CA ILE A 576 -4.51 -19.18 4.73
C ILE A 576 -3.42 -19.60 3.77
N VAL A 577 -2.68 -18.63 3.24
CA VAL A 577 -1.54 -18.85 2.36
C VAL A 577 -0.34 -19.36 3.17
N THR A 578 0.12 -20.55 2.81
CA THR A 578 1.26 -21.26 3.45
C THR A 578 2.54 -21.23 2.60
N GLY A 579 2.45 -20.75 1.36
CA GLY A 579 3.62 -20.53 0.53
C GLY A 579 3.29 -19.90 -0.82
N GLN A 580 4.32 -19.42 -1.50
CA GLN A 580 4.22 -18.82 -2.82
C GLN A 580 5.56 -19.00 -3.54
N ARG A 581 5.51 -19.35 -4.82
CA ARG A 581 6.70 -19.60 -5.66
C ARG A 581 6.40 -19.24 -7.11
N ALA A 582 7.43 -19.17 -7.95
CA ALA A 582 7.22 -19.16 -9.39
C ALA A 582 6.39 -20.37 -9.83
N ALA A 583 5.41 -20.14 -10.71
CA ALA A 583 4.62 -21.21 -11.26
C ALA A 583 5.47 -22.10 -12.19
N PRO A 584 5.29 -23.44 -12.18
CA PRO A 584 5.98 -24.34 -13.11
C PRO A 584 5.80 -23.94 -14.58
N ALA A 585 6.90 -23.97 -15.34
CA ALA A 585 6.91 -23.66 -16.77
C ALA A 585 5.98 -24.61 -17.56
N GLY A 586 5.22 -24.06 -18.51
CA GLY A 586 4.34 -24.84 -19.41
C GLY A 586 2.96 -25.21 -18.82
N ALA A 587 2.68 -24.90 -17.56
CA ALA A 587 1.34 -25.09 -17.01
C ALA A 587 0.44 -23.91 -17.40
N SER A 588 -0.43 -24.13 -18.41
CA SER A 588 -1.45 -23.19 -18.83
C SER A 588 -2.35 -22.80 -17.66
N ARG A 589 -2.71 -21.51 -17.53
CA ARG A 589 -3.85 -21.10 -16.68
C ARG A 589 -5.05 -21.96 -17.11
N PRO A 590 -5.83 -22.54 -16.17
CA PRO A 590 -7.10 -23.14 -16.57
C PRO A 590 -7.89 -22.05 -17.30
N LEU A 591 -8.14 -22.27 -18.59
CA LEU A 591 -8.96 -21.38 -19.41
C LEU A 591 -10.33 -21.30 -18.73
N HIS A 592 -10.75 -20.07 -18.45
CA HIS A 592 -11.99 -19.73 -17.74
C HIS A 592 -13.15 -20.66 -18.12
N THR A 593 -13.80 -21.24 -17.12
CA THR A 593 -15.17 -21.73 -17.29
C THR A 593 -16.03 -20.52 -17.57
N LEU A 594 -16.51 -20.39 -18.81
CA LEU A 594 -17.43 -19.34 -19.23
C LEU A 594 -18.66 -19.35 -18.30
N VAL A 595 -18.79 -18.36 -17.42
CA VAL A 595 -20.01 -18.20 -16.60
C VAL A 595 -21.06 -17.61 -17.53
N CYS A 596 -22.07 -18.40 -17.86
CA CYS A 596 -23.18 -17.95 -18.67
C CYS A 596 -24.31 -17.47 -17.75
N VAL A 597 -24.97 -16.35 -18.07
CA VAL A 597 -26.13 -15.81 -17.34
C VAL A 597 -27.36 -15.73 -18.25
N ARG A 598 -28.56 -15.95 -17.70
CA ARG A 598 -29.84 -15.79 -18.43
C ARG A 598 -30.19 -14.31 -18.54
N GLY A 599 -30.19 -13.75 -19.75
CA GLY A 599 -30.56 -12.35 -19.98
C GLY A 599 -31.70 -12.19 -20.98
N ALA A 600 -32.74 -11.44 -20.61
CA ALA A 600 -33.78 -10.97 -21.52
C ALA A 600 -33.30 -9.70 -22.27
N HIS A 601 -33.71 -9.59 -23.54
CA HIS A 601 -33.50 -8.50 -24.51
C HIS A 601 -32.26 -8.50 -25.43
N ARG A 602 -32.54 -8.14 -26.70
CA ARG A 602 -31.70 -8.28 -27.90
C ARG A 602 -31.09 -6.94 -28.30
N ARG A 603 -29.76 -6.86 -28.38
CA ARG A 603 -29.03 -6.09 -29.42
C ARG A 603 -27.87 -6.96 -29.94
N ARG A 604 -27.65 -6.93 -31.26
CA ARG A 604 -26.61 -7.67 -31.98
C ARG A 604 -25.32 -6.83 -32.01
N VAL A 605 -24.19 -7.43 -31.65
CA VAL A 605 -22.85 -6.93 -31.96
C VAL A 605 -22.12 -8.08 -32.68
N SER A 606 -21.47 -7.78 -33.81
CA SER A 606 -20.79 -8.75 -34.66
C SER A 606 -19.30 -8.83 -34.35
N GLY A 607 -18.86 -10.03 -33.98
CA GLY A 607 -17.48 -10.49 -33.73
C GLY A 607 -17.61 -11.79 -32.95
N ARG A 608 -16.87 -12.87 -33.26
CA ARG A 608 -17.06 -14.20 -32.64
C ARG A 608 -16.15 -14.37 -31.39
N PRO A 609 -16.69 -14.46 -30.17
CA PRO A 609 -16.07 -15.15 -29.04
C PRO A 609 -16.68 -16.57 -28.88
N PRO A 610 -16.15 -17.43 -28.00
CA PRO A 610 -16.74 -18.73 -27.68
C PRO A 610 -18.21 -18.60 -27.25
N ARG A 611 -19.07 -19.53 -27.70
CA ARG A 611 -20.53 -19.41 -27.61
C ARG A 611 -21.11 -20.06 -26.34
N CYS A 612 -21.87 -19.29 -25.55
CA CYS A 612 -22.85 -19.84 -24.59
C CYS A 612 -24.01 -20.56 -25.31
N PRO A 613 -24.72 -21.51 -24.66
CA PRO A 613 -25.95 -22.10 -25.17
C PRO A 613 -27.03 -21.07 -25.50
N SER A 614 -27.94 -21.39 -26.42
CA SER A 614 -29.03 -20.50 -26.83
C SER A 614 -29.87 -20.06 -25.62
N GLY A 615 -30.01 -18.74 -25.43
CA GLY A 615 -30.73 -18.14 -24.28
C GLY A 615 -29.84 -17.70 -23.12
N TRP A 616 -28.52 -17.90 -23.24
CA TRP A 616 -27.54 -17.47 -22.27
C TRP A 616 -26.50 -16.54 -22.91
N ARG A 617 -26.00 -15.57 -22.15
CA ARG A 617 -24.88 -14.70 -22.54
C ARG A 617 -23.70 -14.94 -21.61
N ALA A 618 -22.48 -14.73 -22.11
CA ALA A 618 -21.31 -14.67 -21.22
C ALA A 618 -21.53 -13.54 -20.22
N ALA A 619 -21.24 -13.81 -18.94
CA ALA A 619 -21.31 -12.84 -17.85
C ALA A 619 -20.35 -11.67 -18.11
#